data_AF-X1A4E6-F1
#
_entry.id   AF-X1A4E6-F1
#
_cell.length_a   1.000
_cell.length_b   1.000
_cell.length_c   1.000
_cell.angle_alpha   90.00
_cell.angle_beta   90.00
_cell.angle_gamma   90.00
#
_symmetry.space_group_name_H-M   'P 1'
#
loop_
_entity.id
_entity.type
_entity.pdbx_description
1 polymer ?
#
loop_
_entity_poly.entity_id
_entity_poly.type
_entity_poly.pdbx_seq_one_letter_code
_entity_poly.pdbx_strand_id
1 'polypeptide(L)'
;ALMHRIKNLIIIETDNNRLYWGKKNLDDKARKKGVNTFYFNPKEVDIVLKVKEITEGKMADDVVVPVGSAKVQQDAIKLAGRGGRVNLFGGVRGSIIEVDPAFFHYNEGVIVGSTGAEAYDMELALRAISNGDINPGAHTALVGRFQDIPQLLERAVNQEFDGKVIVYPHIGLDEPIETESKWNGEKEEDLFDRMLKDNVYYVVLMVTTLCFLDDVDKAFKEVHRVLKKGGFFYKWIC
;
A
#
# COMPACT_ATOMS: atom_id res chain seq x y z
N ALA A 1 -6.55 18.12 -11.19
CA ALA A 1 -6.69 18.76 -9.87
C ALA A 1 -7.97 18.24 -9.23
N LEU A 2 -7.92 17.75 -7.99
CA LEU A 2 -9.15 17.42 -7.24
C LEU A 2 -10.04 18.66 -7.22
N MET A 3 -11.28 18.56 -7.70
CA MET A 3 -12.18 19.72 -7.80
C MET A 3 -12.48 20.33 -6.42
N HIS A 4 -12.31 19.58 -5.33
CA HIS A 4 -12.42 20.07 -3.95
C HIS A 4 -11.29 19.52 -3.05
N ARG A 5 -10.86 20.34 -2.09
CA ARG A 5 -9.89 19.96 -1.05
C ARG A 5 -10.61 19.10 -0.01
N ILE A 6 -10.04 17.94 0.33
CA ILE A 6 -10.56 17.06 1.39
C ILE A 6 -10.62 17.86 2.69
N LYS A 7 -11.80 17.94 3.33
CA LYS A 7 -11.99 18.62 4.62
C LYS A 7 -11.92 17.65 5.80
N ASN A 8 -12.60 16.51 5.66
CA ASN A 8 -12.70 15.48 6.69
C ASN A 8 -12.27 14.13 6.10
N LEU A 9 -11.42 13.40 6.80
CA LEU A 9 -11.03 12.02 6.53
C LEU A 9 -11.58 11.14 7.66
N ILE A 10 -12.53 10.27 7.32
CA ILE A 10 -13.17 9.36 8.29
C ILE A 10 -12.65 7.95 8.02
N ILE A 11 -12.06 7.33 9.04
CA ILE A 11 -11.45 6.01 8.98
C ILE A 11 -12.27 5.07 9.85
N ILE A 12 -12.72 3.97 9.26
CA ILE A 12 -13.57 2.97 9.89
C ILE A 12 -12.83 1.64 9.88
N GLU A 13 -12.59 1.07 11.05
CA GLU A 13 -11.85 -0.19 11.19
C GLU A 13 -12.30 -0.91 12.46
N THR A 14 -12.43 -2.22 12.38
CA THR A 14 -12.91 -3.10 13.46
C THR A 14 -11.85 -3.43 14.51
N ASP A 15 -10.57 -3.26 14.17
CA ASP A 15 -9.43 -3.43 15.06
C ASP A 15 -8.95 -2.08 15.62
N ASN A 16 -9.07 -1.92 16.94
CA ASN A 16 -8.66 -0.71 17.64
C ASN A 16 -7.14 -0.47 17.58
N ASN A 17 -6.31 -1.51 17.44
CA ASN A 17 -4.87 -1.35 17.26
C ASN A 17 -4.55 -0.69 15.92
N ARG A 18 -5.25 -1.09 14.85
CA ARG A 18 -5.12 -0.48 13.52
C ARG A 18 -5.64 0.95 13.49
N LEU A 19 -6.74 1.25 14.21
CA LEU A 19 -7.20 2.63 14.40
C LEU A 19 -6.15 3.49 15.11
N TYR A 20 -5.56 2.99 16.20
CA TYR A 20 -4.49 3.68 16.92
C TYR A 20 -3.27 3.91 16.04
N TRP A 21 -2.86 2.90 15.28
CA TRP A 21 -1.78 3.01 14.29
C TRP A 21 -2.10 4.10 13.25
N GLY A 22 -3.31 4.11 12.71
CA GLY A 22 -3.76 5.10 11.74
C GLY A 22 -3.70 6.52 12.32
N LYS A 23 -4.15 6.70 13.56
CA LYS A 23 -4.09 7.98 14.26
C LYS A 23 -2.65 8.47 14.40
N LYS A 24 -1.77 7.60 14.92
CA LYS A 24 -0.35 7.91 15.13
C LYS A 24 0.38 8.31 13.84
N ASN A 25 0.02 7.71 12.69
CA ASN A 25 0.75 7.90 11.43
C ASN A 25 0.11 8.92 10.47
N LEU A 26 -1.19 9.23 10.61
CA LEU A 26 -1.92 10.07 9.67
C LEU A 26 -2.29 11.46 10.23
N ASP A 27 -2.52 11.61 11.53
CA ASP A 27 -3.02 12.87 12.12
C ASP A 27 -2.12 14.07 11.81
N ASP A 28 -0.81 13.94 12.01
CA ASP A 28 0.13 15.03 11.75
C ASP A 28 0.18 15.41 10.26
N LYS A 29 0.05 14.42 9.36
CA LYS A 29 0.01 14.65 7.91
C LYS A 29 -1.29 15.35 7.50
N ALA A 30 -2.42 14.89 8.03
CA ALA A 30 -3.74 15.46 7.80
C ALA A 30 -3.81 16.90 8.31
N ARG A 31 -3.36 17.16 9.54
CA ARG A 31 -3.30 18.49 10.16
C ARG A 31 -2.49 19.48 9.32
N LYS A 32 -1.30 19.08 8.84
CA LYS A 32 -0.47 19.91 7.93
C LYS A 32 -1.20 20.25 6.62
N LYS A 33 -2.10 19.39 6.16
CA LYS A 33 -2.93 19.60 4.97
C LYS A 33 -4.29 20.27 5.28
N GLY A 34 -4.57 20.62 6.54
CA GLY A 34 -5.84 21.22 6.97
C GLY A 34 -7.03 20.25 6.88
N VAL A 35 -6.77 18.95 7.03
CA VAL A 35 -7.76 17.87 7.00
C VAL A 35 -8.04 17.41 8.43
N ASN A 36 -9.30 17.33 8.82
CA ASN A 36 -9.71 16.74 10.11
C ASN A 36 -9.79 15.22 9.97
N THR A 37 -9.25 14.47 10.95
CA THR A 37 -9.30 13.01 10.97
C THR A 37 -10.26 12.51 12.03
N PHE A 38 -11.03 11.47 11.69
CA PHE A 38 -11.95 10.79 12.59
C PHE A 38 -11.76 9.28 12.48
N TYR A 39 -11.85 8.58 13.59
CA TYR A 39 -11.55 7.15 13.70
C TYR A 39 -12.69 6.47 14.44
N PHE A 40 -13.32 5.46 13.82
CA PHE A 40 -14.46 4.79 14.42
C PHE A 40 -14.36 3.27 14.30
N ASN A 41 -14.65 2.59 15.41
CA ASN A 41 -14.91 1.17 15.40
C ASN A 41 -16.42 0.92 15.19
N PRO A 42 -16.83 0.26 14.09
CA PRO A 42 -18.24 0.00 13.82
C PRO A 42 -18.90 -0.96 14.83
N LYS A 43 -18.11 -1.62 15.69
CA LYS A 43 -18.62 -2.44 16.80
C LYS A 43 -19.04 -1.60 18.01
N GLU A 44 -18.58 -0.36 18.10
CA GLU A 44 -18.75 0.50 19.29
C GLU A 44 -19.73 1.65 19.04
N VAL A 45 -19.85 2.11 17.79
CA VAL A 45 -20.69 3.26 17.42
C VAL A 45 -21.44 3.02 16.12
N ASP A 46 -22.57 3.71 15.96
CA ASP A 46 -23.27 3.80 14.68
C ASP A 46 -22.52 4.74 13.74
N ILE A 47 -21.89 4.15 12.71
CA ILE A 47 -21.08 4.88 11.73
C ILE A 47 -21.93 5.86 10.91
N VAL A 48 -23.16 5.49 10.54
CA VAL A 48 -24.02 6.36 9.72
C VAL A 48 -24.36 7.61 10.51
N LEU A 49 -24.72 7.46 11.79
CA LEU A 49 -24.97 8.60 12.67
C LEU A 49 -23.72 9.48 12.85
N LYS A 50 -22.54 8.88 13.06
CA LYS A 50 -21.29 9.65 13.20
C LYS A 50 -20.90 10.42 11.95
N VAL A 51 -21.02 9.81 10.78
CA VAL A 51 -20.79 10.50 9.51
C VAL A 51 -21.79 11.64 9.34
N LYS A 52 -23.07 11.42 9.66
CA LYS A 52 -24.12 12.45 9.61
C LYS A 52 -23.82 13.63 10.53
N GLU A 53 -23.39 13.37 11.77
CA GLU A 53 -22.99 14.40 12.75
C GLU A 53 -21.82 15.24 12.23
N ILE A 54 -20.75 14.59 11.76
CA ILE A 54 -19.53 15.26 11.25
C ILE A 54 -19.81 16.12 10.02
N THR A 55 -20.72 15.66 9.16
CA THR A 55 -21.01 16.26 7.86
C THR A 55 -22.24 17.17 7.87
N GLU A 56 -22.82 17.43 9.04
CA GLU A 56 -24.04 18.23 9.19
C GLU A 56 -25.19 17.71 8.30
N GLY A 57 -25.30 16.39 8.18
CA GLY A 57 -26.32 15.71 7.37
C GLY A 57 -25.97 15.49 5.89
N LYS A 58 -24.84 16.02 5.39
CA LYS A 58 -24.48 15.92 3.96
C LYS A 58 -23.97 14.54 3.55
N MET A 59 -23.47 13.77 4.51
CA MET A 59 -22.79 12.48 4.30
C MET A 59 -21.50 12.63 3.48
N ALA A 60 -20.84 11.53 3.09
CA ALA A 60 -19.53 11.57 2.45
C ALA A 60 -19.61 11.82 0.93
N ASP A 61 -18.72 12.66 0.41
CA ASP A 61 -18.57 12.91 -1.04
C ASP A 61 -17.93 11.69 -1.75
N ASP A 62 -16.92 11.08 -1.13
CA ASP A 62 -16.22 9.91 -1.65
C ASP A 62 -16.07 8.86 -0.53
N VAL A 63 -16.35 7.60 -0.86
CA VAL A 63 -16.24 6.44 0.03
C VAL A 63 -15.35 5.40 -0.65
N VAL A 64 -14.20 5.11 -0.04
CA VAL A 64 -13.28 4.08 -0.55
C VAL A 64 -13.39 2.84 0.32
N VAL A 65 -13.68 1.69 -0.28
CA VAL A 65 -13.92 0.43 0.41
C VAL A 65 -12.82 -0.57 0.03
N PRO A 66 -11.68 -0.59 0.75
CA PRO A 66 -10.60 -1.53 0.49
C PRO A 66 -10.85 -2.93 1.08
N VAL A 67 -12.01 -3.16 1.69
CA VAL A 67 -12.34 -4.41 2.40
C VAL A 67 -13.10 -5.37 1.48
N GLY A 68 -12.59 -6.60 1.37
CA GLY A 68 -13.22 -7.69 0.64
C GLY A 68 -14.39 -8.33 1.39
N SER A 69 -15.42 -7.56 1.72
CA SER A 69 -16.63 -8.07 2.39
C SER A 69 -17.90 -7.47 1.77
N ALA A 70 -18.80 -8.31 1.27
CA ALA A 70 -20.07 -7.87 0.67
C ALA A 70 -20.90 -7.03 1.65
N LYS A 71 -20.94 -7.42 2.92
CA LYS A 71 -21.63 -6.66 3.97
C LYS A 71 -21.04 -5.27 4.14
N VAL A 72 -19.71 -5.16 4.21
CA VAL A 72 -19.02 -3.86 4.37
C VAL A 72 -19.26 -2.99 3.14
N GLN A 73 -19.21 -3.56 1.94
CA GLN A 73 -19.49 -2.84 0.70
C GLN A 73 -20.92 -2.31 0.65
N GLN A 74 -21.91 -3.13 1.01
CA GLN A 74 -23.31 -2.72 1.06
C GLN A 74 -23.57 -1.64 2.12
N ASP A 75 -22.99 -1.79 3.32
CA ASP A 75 -23.13 -0.78 4.38
C ASP A 75 -22.42 0.54 4.04
N ALA A 76 -21.28 0.49 3.33
CA ALA A 76 -20.54 1.67 2.91
C ALA A 76 -21.32 2.57 1.94
N ILE A 77 -22.24 2.01 1.14
CA ILE A 77 -23.09 2.80 0.24
C ILE A 77 -23.96 3.80 1.01
N LYS A 78 -24.39 3.43 2.22
CA LYS A 78 -25.21 4.28 3.10
C LYS A 78 -24.44 5.50 3.63
N LEU A 79 -23.12 5.51 3.50
CA LEU A 79 -22.26 6.60 3.95
C LEU A 79 -22.09 7.68 2.88
N ALA A 80 -22.43 7.40 1.63
CA ALA A 80 -22.32 8.35 0.54
C ALA A 80 -23.51 9.32 0.51
N GLY A 81 -23.21 10.60 0.33
CA GLY A 81 -24.18 11.67 0.19
C GLY A 81 -24.72 11.81 -1.22
N ARG A 82 -25.47 12.89 -1.45
CA ARG A 82 -25.96 13.23 -2.79
C ARG A 82 -24.78 13.59 -3.70
N GLY A 83 -24.71 12.98 -4.88
CA GLY A 83 -23.60 13.02 -5.83
C GLY A 83 -22.39 12.19 -5.39
N GLY A 84 -22.52 11.43 -4.30
CA GLY A 84 -21.42 10.71 -3.67
C GLY A 84 -20.93 9.53 -4.51
N ARG A 85 -19.62 9.25 -4.42
CA ARG A 85 -18.99 8.13 -5.13
C ARG A 85 -18.54 7.05 -4.16
N VAL A 86 -18.80 5.80 -4.50
CA VAL A 86 -18.39 4.63 -3.73
C VAL A 86 -17.45 3.79 -4.59
N ASN A 87 -16.18 3.70 -4.19
CA ASN A 87 -15.19 2.85 -4.84
C ASN A 87 -15.08 1.51 -4.09
N LEU A 88 -15.51 0.44 -4.76
CA LEU A 88 -15.36 -0.94 -4.31
C LEU A 88 -13.99 -1.47 -4.77
N PHE A 89 -12.97 -1.26 -3.94
CA PHE A 89 -11.59 -1.67 -4.21
C PHE A 89 -11.30 -3.09 -3.71
N GLY A 90 -11.83 -3.46 -2.54
CA GLY A 90 -11.64 -4.79 -1.97
C GLY A 90 -12.38 -5.85 -2.79
N GLY A 91 -11.67 -6.75 -3.46
CA GLY A 91 -12.29 -7.79 -4.28
C GLY A 91 -13.17 -8.75 -3.47
N VAL A 92 -14.41 -8.98 -3.92
CA VAL A 92 -15.33 -9.99 -3.39
C VAL A 92 -15.87 -10.81 -4.57
N ARG A 93 -15.87 -12.14 -4.44
CA ARG A 93 -16.38 -13.06 -5.47
C ARG A 93 -17.53 -13.88 -4.92
N GLY A 94 -18.52 -14.18 -5.78
CA GLY A 94 -19.63 -15.07 -5.44
C GLY A 94 -20.63 -14.51 -4.42
N SER A 95 -20.63 -13.20 -4.17
CA SER A 95 -21.58 -12.52 -3.28
C SER A 95 -22.38 -11.47 -4.05
N ILE A 96 -23.58 -11.18 -3.56
CA ILE A 96 -24.45 -10.13 -4.09
C ILE A 96 -24.57 -9.02 -3.03
N ILE A 97 -24.56 -7.77 -3.48
CA ILE A 97 -24.91 -6.61 -2.65
C ILE A 97 -26.25 -6.07 -3.13
N GLU A 98 -27.07 -5.62 -2.18
CA GLU A 98 -28.36 -4.98 -2.42
C GLU A 98 -28.21 -3.47 -2.29
N VAL A 99 -28.73 -2.75 -3.28
CA VAL A 99 -28.64 -1.28 -3.33
C VAL A 99 -30.03 -0.72 -3.57
N ASP A 100 -30.43 0.24 -2.74
CA ASP A 100 -31.67 0.98 -2.94
C ASP A 100 -31.57 1.81 -4.23
N PRO A 101 -32.48 1.66 -5.22
CA PRO A 101 -32.49 2.47 -6.43
C PRO A 101 -32.54 3.99 -6.19
N ALA A 102 -33.06 4.43 -5.04
CA ALA A 102 -33.04 5.83 -4.63
C ALA A 102 -31.62 6.41 -4.55
N PHE A 103 -30.62 5.58 -4.25
CA PHE A 103 -29.22 5.97 -4.27
C PHE A 103 -28.79 6.50 -5.64
N PHE A 104 -29.20 5.84 -6.72
CA PHE A 104 -28.86 6.28 -8.07
C PHE A 104 -29.77 7.40 -8.55
N HIS A 105 -31.08 7.26 -8.35
CA HIS A 105 -32.06 8.17 -8.96
C HIS A 105 -32.16 9.52 -8.24
N TYR A 106 -32.27 9.52 -6.90
CA TYR A 106 -32.49 10.73 -6.12
C TYR A 106 -31.19 11.29 -5.53
N ASN A 107 -30.29 10.39 -5.12
CA ASN A 107 -28.99 10.80 -4.59
C ASN A 107 -27.94 10.94 -5.68
N GLU A 108 -28.22 10.64 -6.96
CA GLU A 108 -27.26 10.77 -8.07
C GLU A 108 -25.91 10.07 -7.76
N GLY A 109 -25.97 8.99 -6.99
CA GLY A 109 -24.80 8.28 -6.48
C GLY A 109 -24.15 7.43 -7.56
N VAL A 110 -22.83 7.23 -7.44
CA VAL A 110 -22.03 6.43 -8.37
C VAL A 110 -21.30 5.33 -7.63
N ILE A 111 -21.43 4.08 -8.09
CA ILE A 111 -20.61 2.96 -7.62
C ILE A 111 -19.60 2.64 -8.73
N VAL A 112 -18.32 2.59 -8.36
CA VAL A 112 -17.22 2.21 -9.25
C VAL A 112 -16.43 1.05 -8.64
N GLY A 113 -15.98 0.13 -9.48
CA GLY A 113 -14.98 -0.87 -9.11
C GLY A 113 -13.59 -0.43 -9.58
N SER A 114 -12.55 -0.90 -8.91
CA SER A 114 -11.16 -0.73 -9.37
C SER A 114 -10.35 -1.99 -9.12
N THR A 115 -9.40 -2.27 -10.01
CA THR A 115 -8.49 -3.41 -9.91
C THR A 115 -7.19 -3.09 -10.63
N GLY A 116 -6.06 -3.50 -10.05
CA GLY A 116 -4.75 -3.25 -10.64
C GLY A 116 -4.38 -1.77 -10.72
N ALA A 117 -3.43 -1.47 -11.59
CA ALA A 117 -2.93 -0.13 -11.85
C ALA A 117 -2.34 -0.11 -13.27
N GLU A 118 -2.53 0.97 -14.00
CA GLU A 118 -1.87 1.19 -15.30
C GLU A 118 -0.43 1.68 -15.10
N ALA A 119 0.39 1.65 -16.15
CA ALA A 119 1.78 2.12 -16.07
C ALA A 119 1.89 3.58 -15.57
N TYR A 120 0.95 4.43 -15.98
CA TYR A 120 0.86 5.82 -15.52
C TYR A 120 0.54 5.92 -14.01
N ASP A 121 -0.32 5.05 -13.48
CA ASP A 121 -0.62 5.02 -12.04
C ASP A 121 0.62 4.61 -11.23
N MET A 122 1.41 3.67 -11.75
CA MET A 122 2.69 3.26 -11.13
C MET A 122 3.69 4.41 -11.12
N GLU A 123 3.80 5.17 -12.21
CA GLU A 123 4.65 6.37 -12.29
C GLU A 123 4.26 7.41 -11.24
N LEU A 124 2.96 7.67 -11.08
CA LEU A 124 2.45 8.59 -10.05
C LEU A 124 2.75 8.09 -8.63
N ALA A 125 2.58 6.79 -8.38
CA ALA A 125 2.88 6.19 -7.09
C ALA A 125 4.38 6.30 -6.75
N LEU A 126 5.27 6.02 -7.70
CA LEU A 126 6.71 6.15 -7.53
C LEU A 126 7.13 7.60 -7.27
N ARG A 127 6.54 8.57 -7.99
CA ARG A 127 6.76 9.99 -7.72
C ARG A 127 6.32 10.39 -6.31
N ALA A 128 5.16 9.94 -5.86
CA ALA A 128 4.67 10.21 -4.50
C ALA A 128 5.59 9.59 -3.43
N ILE A 129 6.16 8.41 -3.70
CA ILE A 129 7.16 7.79 -2.81
C ILE A 129 8.45 8.62 -2.81
N SER A 130 8.98 8.97 -3.98
CA SER A 130 10.21 9.75 -4.14
C SER A 130 10.13 11.13 -3.48
N ASN A 131 8.96 11.78 -3.54
CA ASN A 131 8.69 13.05 -2.88
C ASN A 131 8.45 12.93 -1.36
N GLY A 132 8.38 11.71 -0.83
CA GLY A 132 8.08 11.45 0.59
C GLY A 132 6.61 11.64 0.97
N ASP A 133 5.70 11.82 0.00
CA ASP A 133 4.25 11.87 0.24
C ASP A 133 3.73 10.52 0.77
N ILE A 134 4.30 9.42 0.26
CA ILE A 134 4.00 8.05 0.66
C ILE A 134 5.27 7.40 1.20
N ASN A 135 5.19 6.85 2.42
CA ASN A 135 6.26 6.03 2.98
C ASN A 135 5.84 4.55 2.93
N PRO A 136 6.29 3.76 1.93
CA PRO A 136 5.93 2.35 1.82
C PRO A 136 6.48 1.52 2.99
N GLY A 137 7.61 1.94 3.55
CA GLY A 137 8.26 1.30 4.69
C GLY A 137 7.44 1.27 5.97
N ALA A 138 6.49 2.21 6.11
CA ALA A 138 5.51 2.22 7.20
C ALA A 138 4.54 1.03 7.15
N HIS A 139 4.49 0.33 6.01
CA HIS A 139 3.66 -0.86 5.80
C HIS A 139 4.49 -2.10 5.54
N THR A 140 5.81 -2.04 5.60
CA THR A 140 6.64 -3.24 5.59
C THR A 140 6.62 -3.82 7.00
N ALA A 141 6.23 -5.08 7.13
CA ALA A 141 6.22 -5.81 8.39
C ALA A 141 7.50 -6.63 8.53
N LEU A 142 7.81 -7.41 7.48
CA LEU A 142 8.87 -8.39 7.47
C LEU A 142 9.75 -8.24 6.24
N VAL A 143 11.02 -8.60 6.38
CA VAL A 143 11.97 -8.79 5.29
C VAL A 143 12.53 -10.19 5.38
N GLY A 144 12.47 -10.96 4.29
CA GLY A 144 12.92 -12.34 4.25
C GLY A 144 13.60 -12.73 2.94
N ARG A 145 13.93 -14.01 2.85
CA ARG A 145 14.51 -14.66 1.68
C ARG A 145 13.50 -15.50 0.91
N PHE A 146 13.95 -16.02 -0.22
CA PHE A 146 13.18 -16.97 -1.00
C PHE A 146 12.78 -18.22 -0.20
N GLN A 147 13.69 -18.76 0.62
CA GLN A 147 13.44 -19.95 1.43
C GLN A 147 12.38 -19.73 2.51
N ASP A 148 12.18 -18.48 2.93
CA ASP A 148 11.25 -18.14 4.02
C ASP A 148 9.81 -18.05 3.51
N ILE A 149 9.57 -18.03 2.18
CA ILE A 149 8.24 -17.86 1.56
C ILE A 149 7.18 -18.81 2.15
N PRO A 150 7.41 -20.13 2.30
CA PRO A 150 6.38 -21.03 2.85
C PRO A 150 5.94 -20.64 4.25
N GLN A 151 6.89 -20.34 5.15
CA GLN A 151 6.61 -19.91 6.51
C GLN A 151 5.93 -18.53 6.53
N LEU A 152 6.42 -17.58 5.72
CA LEU A 152 5.84 -16.23 5.64
C LEU A 152 4.39 -16.26 5.13
N LEU A 153 4.06 -17.15 4.20
CA LEU A 153 2.69 -17.36 3.73
C LEU A 153 1.80 -17.96 4.83
N GLU A 154 2.29 -18.94 5.59
CA GLU A 154 1.55 -19.50 6.73
C GLU A 154 1.24 -18.42 7.78
N ARG A 155 2.25 -17.63 8.16
CA ARG A 155 2.09 -16.48 9.07
C ARG A 155 1.08 -15.46 8.54
N ALA A 156 1.07 -15.21 7.23
CA ALA A 156 0.12 -14.30 6.59
C ALA A 156 -1.32 -14.85 6.62
N VAL A 157 -1.50 -16.15 6.37
CA VAL A 157 -2.81 -16.83 6.47
C VAL A 157 -3.34 -16.78 7.90
N ASN A 158 -2.46 -16.99 8.88
CA ASN A 158 -2.78 -16.91 10.31
C ASN A 158 -2.95 -15.47 10.83
N GLN A 159 -2.74 -14.46 9.98
CA GLN A 159 -2.83 -13.03 10.33
C GLN A 159 -1.89 -12.63 11.47
N GLU A 160 -0.69 -13.23 11.52
CA GLU A 160 0.29 -13.00 12.59
C GLU A 160 1.04 -11.66 12.45
N PHE A 161 0.90 -10.98 11.31
CA PHE A 161 1.46 -9.65 11.09
C PHE A 161 0.54 -8.80 10.21
N ASP A 162 0.63 -7.48 10.39
CA ASP A 162 -0.05 -6.49 9.56
C ASP A 162 0.94 -5.80 8.62
N GLY A 163 0.61 -5.77 7.33
CA GLY A 163 1.39 -5.07 6.31
C GLY A 163 1.94 -6.02 5.24
N LYS A 164 3.10 -5.66 4.71
CA LYS A 164 3.75 -6.29 3.56
C LYS A 164 5.01 -7.01 3.98
N VAL A 165 5.30 -8.10 3.29
CA VAL A 165 6.57 -8.79 3.38
C VAL A 165 7.37 -8.48 2.13
N ILE A 166 8.62 -8.07 2.30
CA ILE A 166 9.56 -7.95 1.19
C ILE A 166 10.45 -9.17 1.19
N VAL A 167 10.53 -9.85 0.06
CA VAL A 167 11.41 -11.00 -0.13
C VAL A 167 12.52 -10.59 -1.09
N TYR A 168 13.76 -10.69 -0.64
CA TYR A 168 14.93 -10.57 -1.50
C TYR A 168 15.45 -11.96 -1.82
N PRO A 169 15.30 -12.46 -3.07
CA PRO A 169 15.61 -13.85 -3.37
C PRO A 169 17.10 -14.23 -3.22
N HIS A 170 17.98 -13.23 -3.26
CA HIS A 170 19.42 -13.40 -3.39
C HIS A 170 20.20 -13.15 -2.08
N ILE A 171 19.53 -12.89 -0.96
CA ILE A 171 20.19 -12.65 0.33
C ILE A 171 20.23 -13.93 1.19
N GLY A 172 21.22 -14.02 2.08
CA GLY A 172 21.41 -15.11 3.02
C GLY A 172 21.21 -14.68 4.47
N LEU A 173 19.98 -14.36 4.88
CA LEU A 173 19.56 -14.23 6.28
C LEU A 173 19.52 -15.58 6.99
N ASP A 174 19.67 -15.64 8.31
CA ASP A 174 19.35 -16.87 9.03
C ASP A 174 17.84 -17.00 9.25
N GLU A 175 17.19 -15.89 9.60
CA GLU A 175 15.76 -15.76 9.91
C GLU A 175 15.18 -14.45 9.31
N PRO A 176 13.86 -14.37 9.06
CA PRO A 176 13.21 -13.13 8.65
C PRO A 176 13.40 -11.99 9.67
N ILE A 177 13.59 -10.77 9.16
CA ILE A 177 13.75 -9.56 9.96
C ILE A 177 12.38 -8.93 10.22
N GLU A 178 12.03 -8.70 11.49
CA GLU A 178 10.91 -7.83 11.85
C GLU A 178 11.32 -6.37 11.75
N THR A 179 10.58 -5.60 10.93
CA THR A 179 10.99 -4.24 10.57
C THR A 179 10.36 -3.16 11.46
N GLU A 180 9.39 -3.53 12.30
CA GLU A 180 8.56 -2.62 13.10
C GLU A 180 7.94 -1.47 12.30
N SER A 181 7.57 -1.69 11.03
CA SER A 181 7.03 -0.64 10.16
C SER A 181 8.00 0.53 9.94
N LYS A 182 9.30 0.27 9.96
CA LYS A 182 10.36 1.28 9.78
C LYS A 182 11.36 0.88 8.71
N TRP A 183 10.96 0.10 7.70
CA TRP A 183 11.87 -0.25 6.59
C TRP A 183 12.16 0.99 5.73
N ASN A 184 13.41 1.22 5.32
CA ASN A 184 13.79 2.36 4.48
C ASN A 184 15.03 2.04 3.65
N GLY A 185 15.42 2.96 2.76
CA GLY A 185 16.58 2.77 1.88
C GLY A 185 17.90 2.57 2.64
N GLU A 186 18.10 3.28 3.76
CA GLU A 186 19.33 3.12 4.57
C GLU A 186 19.45 1.72 5.18
N LYS A 187 18.35 1.15 5.69
CA LYS A 187 18.31 -0.22 6.23
C LYS A 187 18.46 -1.28 5.15
N GLU A 188 17.90 -1.00 3.97
CA GLU A 188 18.08 -1.87 2.79
C GLU A 188 19.53 -1.87 2.32
N GLU A 189 20.16 -0.70 2.23
CA GLU A 189 21.57 -0.56 1.90
C GLU A 189 22.47 -1.24 2.93
N ASP A 190 22.25 -1.05 4.23
CA ASP A 190 22.97 -1.77 5.30
C ASP A 190 22.79 -3.29 5.20
N LEU A 191 21.57 -3.76 4.92
CA LEU A 191 21.31 -5.18 4.73
C LEU A 191 22.12 -5.73 3.54
N PHE A 192 22.10 -5.04 2.40
CA PHE A 192 22.85 -5.45 1.23
C PHE A 192 24.35 -5.35 1.43
N ASP A 193 24.83 -4.34 2.14
CA ASP A 193 26.24 -4.21 2.48
C ASP A 193 26.72 -5.34 3.39
N ARG A 194 25.88 -5.83 4.32
CA ARG A 194 26.23 -6.98 5.16
C ARG A 194 26.16 -8.31 4.40
N MET A 195 25.12 -8.48 3.60
CA MET A 195 24.81 -9.79 2.97
C MET A 195 25.49 -10.00 1.63
N LEU A 196 25.85 -8.92 0.94
CA LEU A 196 26.40 -8.94 -0.42
C LEU A 196 27.83 -8.38 -0.50
N LYS A 197 28.45 -7.94 0.61
CA LYS A 197 29.83 -7.39 0.60
C LYS A 197 30.84 -8.32 -0.05
N ASP A 198 30.72 -9.60 0.28
CA ASP A 198 31.66 -10.65 -0.11
C ASP A 198 31.07 -11.56 -1.20
N ASN A 199 29.86 -11.24 -1.68
CA ASN A 199 29.24 -11.94 -2.81
C ASN A 199 29.87 -11.47 -4.11
N VAL A 200 30.93 -12.17 -4.47
CA VAL A 200 31.60 -12.01 -5.74
C VAL A 200 31.25 -13.17 -6.66
N TYR A 201 30.60 -12.85 -7.78
CA TYR A 201 30.16 -13.80 -8.79
C TYR A 201 31.19 -13.90 -9.92
N TYR A 202 31.36 -15.10 -10.47
CA TYR A 202 32.16 -15.30 -11.68
C TYR A 202 31.45 -14.81 -12.94
N VAL A 203 30.12 -14.83 -12.92
CA VAL A 203 29.26 -14.41 -14.01
C VAL A 203 28.15 -13.53 -13.45
N VAL A 204 28.03 -12.32 -14.00
CA VAL A 204 26.86 -11.46 -13.79
C VAL A 204 26.10 -11.41 -15.11
N LEU A 205 24.83 -11.80 -15.09
CA LEU A 205 23.93 -11.73 -16.23
C LEU A 205 22.91 -10.62 -16.00
N MET A 206 22.97 -9.57 -16.79
CA MET A 206 21.96 -8.50 -16.78
C MET A 206 21.05 -8.67 -17.99
N VAL A 207 19.77 -8.95 -17.73
CA VAL A 207 18.73 -9.20 -18.75
C VAL A 207 17.77 -8.01 -18.86
N THR A 208 18.26 -6.80 -18.61
CA THR A 208 17.46 -5.57 -18.68
C THR A 208 17.78 -4.80 -19.98
N THR A 209 16.74 -4.27 -20.62
CA THR A 209 16.85 -3.32 -21.72
C THR A 209 17.43 -2.01 -21.19
N LEU A 210 18.46 -1.45 -21.85
CA LEU A 210 19.13 -0.22 -21.41
C LEU A 210 18.18 0.97 -21.25
N CYS A 211 17.06 0.91 -21.98
CA CYS A 211 16.02 1.94 -22.02
C CYS A 211 15.32 2.19 -20.67
N PHE A 212 15.54 1.34 -19.66
CA PHE A 212 14.94 1.44 -18.32
C PHE A 212 15.94 1.76 -17.21
N LEU A 213 17.18 2.10 -17.54
CA LEU A 213 18.19 2.50 -16.56
C LEU A 213 18.32 4.02 -16.52
N ASP A 214 17.81 4.64 -15.46
CA ASP A 214 17.91 6.09 -15.25
C ASP A 214 19.35 6.56 -15.02
N ASP A 215 20.18 5.71 -14.41
CA ASP A 215 21.60 5.96 -14.15
C ASP A 215 22.42 4.72 -14.52
N VAL A 216 22.94 4.75 -15.74
CA VAL A 216 23.74 3.67 -16.32
C VAL A 216 25.02 3.45 -15.51
N ASP A 217 25.69 4.52 -15.09
CA ASP A 217 26.95 4.44 -14.35
C ASP A 217 26.75 3.79 -12.98
N LYS A 218 25.64 4.09 -12.30
CA LYS A 218 25.29 3.46 -11.03
C LYS A 218 24.99 1.97 -11.20
N ALA A 219 24.27 1.59 -12.26
CA ALA A 219 24.01 0.18 -12.56
C ALA A 219 25.31 -0.60 -12.85
N PHE A 220 26.23 0.00 -13.63
CA PHE A 220 27.52 -0.62 -13.91
C PHE A 220 28.45 -0.67 -12.70
N LYS A 221 28.40 0.34 -11.80
CA LYS A 221 29.13 0.28 -10.53
C LYS A 221 28.73 -0.92 -9.69
N GLU A 222 27.43 -1.26 -9.65
CA GLU A 222 26.98 -2.46 -8.92
C GLU A 222 27.36 -3.76 -9.58
N VAL A 223 27.33 -3.83 -10.91
CA VAL A 223 27.87 -4.99 -11.65
C VAL A 223 29.35 -5.19 -11.31
N HIS A 224 30.15 -4.13 -11.30
CA HIS A 224 31.58 -4.20 -11.00
C HIS A 224 31.85 -4.52 -9.53
N ARG A 225 31.03 -4.01 -8.61
CA ARG A 225 31.15 -4.30 -7.17
C ARG A 225 31.03 -5.80 -6.87
N VAL A 226 30.15 -6.50 -7.59
CA VAL A 226 29.85 -7.92 -7.33
C VAL A 226 30.60 -8.89 -8.24
N LEU A 227 31.50 -8.43 -9.12
CA LEU A 227 32.25 -9.29 -10.05
C LEU A 227 33.61 -9.71 -9.46
N LYS A 228 33.95 -11.01 -9.51
CA LYS A 228 35.32 -11.47 -9.18
C LYS A 228 36.34 -10.84 -10.12
N LYS A 229 37.59 -10.66 -9.64
CA LYS A 229 38.73 -10.36 -10.51
C LYS A 229 38.86 -11.46 -11.58
N GLY A 230 38.68 -11.10 -12.84
CA GLY A 230 38.65 -12.04 -13.97
C GLY A 230 37.27 -12.66 -14.26
N GLY A 231 36.21 -12.23 -13.60
CA GLY A 231 34.83 -12.60 -13.91
C GLY A 231 34.33 -11.96 -15.21
N PHE A 232 33.22 -12.48 -15.73
CA PHE A 232 32.62 -12.03 -16.98
C PHE A 232 31.25 -11.40 -16.72
N PHE A 233 31.01 -10.26 -17.35
CA PHE A 233 29.70 -9.63 -17.39
C PHE A 233 29.07 -9.87 -18.75
N TYR A 234 27.95 -10.59 -18.77
CA TYR A 234 27.16 -10.78 -19.99
C TYR A 234 25.95 -9.87 -19.93
N LYS A 235 25.87 -9.02 -20.95
CA LYS A 235 24.77 -8.09 -21.15
C LYS A 235 23.96 -8.56 -22.34
N TRP A 236 22.69 -8.89 -22.11
CA TRP A 236 21.77 -9.15 -23.20
C TRP A 236 21.06 -7.86 -23.56
N ILE A 237 21.33 -7.33 -24.74
CA ILE A 237 20.59 -6.19 -25.30
C ILE A 237 19.45 -6.78 -26.13
N CYS A 238 18.22 -6.60 -25.66
CA CYS A 238 17.03 -6.67 -26.50
C CYS A 238 16.73 -5.27 -27.05
#